data_AF-A0A161XCX9-F1
#
_entry.id   AF-A0A161XCX9-F1
#
_cell.length_a   1.000
_cell.length_b   1.000
_cell.length_c   1.000
_cell.angle_alpha   90.00
_cell.angle_beta   90.00
_cell.angle_gamma   90.00
#
_symmetry.space_group_name_H-M   'P 1'
#
loop_
_entity.id
_entity.type
_entity.pdbx_description
1 polymer ?
#
loop_
_entity_poly.entity_id
_entity_poly.type
_entity_poly.pdbx_seq_one_letter_code
_entity_poly.pdbx_strand_id
1 'polypeptide(L)'
;MKKNYKMKKTISIKMFIEELGKDFSEHMKNRLLELEVRCVLTRRQENILDLKHVEHTQYNCDLNSEDGSNSEEKEYVYGQFIVIDDVLYFSDKCVENSSVMQSPIVTSIFNALDGDVMIFDEDIKGKKIDDSNIDYVIDSILSVCPEVSQSYLDIVKGMLSRGR
;
A
#
# COMPACT_ATOMS: atom_id res chain seq x y z
N MET A 1 20.47 8.66 -24.25
CA MET A 1 19.27 9.48 -24.04
C MET A 1 18.62 9.08 -22.72
N LYS A 2 18.85 9.81 -21.62
CA LYS A 2 18.09 9.59 -20.37
C LYS A 2 16.87 10.50 -20.40
N LYS A 3 15.69 9.94 -20.66
CA LYS A 3 14.45 10.69 -20.53
C LYS A 3 14.20 10.91 -19.04
N ASN A 4 14.29 12.16 -18.58
CA ASN A 4 13.77 12.58 -17.27
C ASN A 4 12.23 12.49 -17.32
N TYR A 5 11.69 11.30 -17.13
CA TYR A 5 10.31 11.18 -16.68
C TYR A 5 10.31 11.59 -15.21
N LYS A 6 9.64 12.68 -14.86
CA LYS A 6 9.24 12.92 -13.46
C LYS A 6 8.39 11.71 -13.05
N MET A 7 8.97 10.74 -12.35
CA MET A 7 8.21 9.61 -11.84
C MET A 7 7.04 10.13 -11.01
N LYS A 8 5.86 9.56 -11.23
CA LYS A 8 4.68 9.94 -10.46
C LYS A 8 4.88 9.51 -9.01
N LYS A 9 4.73 10.46 -8.09
CA LYS A 9 4.81 10.21 -6.63
C LYS A 9 3.68 9.30 -6.15
N THR A 10 2.50 9.42 -6.76
CA THR A 10 1.33 8.61 -6.44
C THR A 10 0.87 7.90 -7.70
N ILE A 11 0.65 6.59 -7.61
CA ILE A 11 0.21 5.73 -8.72
C ILE A 11 -0.92 4.81 -8.26
N SER A 12 -1.76 4.37 -9.19
CA SER A 12 -2.74 3.33 -8.91
C SER A 12 -2.10 1.94 -8.88
N ILE A 13 -2.80 0.95 -8.36
CA ILE A 13 -2.35 -0.46 -8.35
C ILE A 13 -2.20 -0.98 -9.77
N LYS A 14 -3.09 -0.58 -10.68
CA LYS A 14 -2.95 -0.91 -12.10
C LYS A 14 -1.64 -0.38 -12.69
N MET A 15 -1.31 0.89 -12.44
CA MET A 15 -0.03 1.46 -12.89
C MET A 15 1.17 0.77 -12.22
N PHE A 16 1.05 0.39 -10.95
CA PHE A 16 2.09 -0.37 -10.25
C PHE A 16 2.36 -1.72 -10.94
N ILE A 17 1.32 -2.48 -11.28
CA ILE A 17 1.45 -3.75 -12.00
C ILE A 17 2.05 -3.55 -13.39
N GLU A 18 1.61 -2.52 -14.12
CA GLU A 18 2.14 -2.21 -15.46
C GLU A 18 3.64 -1.84 -15.43
N GLU A 19 4.08 -1.15 -14.38
CA GLU A 19 5.45 -0.66 -14.27
C GLU A 19 6.44 -1.64 -13.61
N LEU A 20 5.98 -2.40 -12.61
CA LEU A 20 6.84 -3.23 -11.74
C LEU A 20 6.39 -4.70 -11.66
N GLY A 21 5.24 -5.05 -12.24
CA GLY A 21 4.63 -6.38 -12.11
C GLY A 21 4.84 -7.29 -13.32
N LYS A 22 5.93 -7.09 -14.07
CA LYS A 22 6.20 -7.83 -15.32
C LYS A 22 6.21 -9.34 -15.10
N ASP A 23 6.90 -9.80 -14.04
CA ASP A 23 7.06 -11.23 -13.74
C ASP A 23 6.08 -11.72 -12.66
N PHE A 24 5.10 -10.90 -12.27
CA PHE A 24 4.03 -11.34 -11.38
C PHE A 24 3.14 -12.35 -12.10
N SER A 25 2.70 -13.37 -11.37
CA SER A 25 1.70 -14.30 -11.88
C SER A 25 0.38 -13.56 -12.16
N GLU A 26 -0.48 -14.15 -13.00
CA GLU A 26 -1.84 -13.62 -13.21
C GLU A 26 -2.66 -13.61 -11.92
N HIS A 27 -2.46 -14.61 -11.05
CA HIS A 27 -3.10 -14.66 -9.74
C HIS A 27 -2.71 -13.45 -8.88
N MET A 28 -1.42 -13.19 -8.74
CA MET A 28 -0.92 -12.04 -7.99
C MET A 28 -1.45 -10.72 -8.53
N LYS A 29 -1.46 -10.54 -9.85
CA LYS A 29 -1.99 -9.32 -10.48
C LYS A 29 -3.48 -9.13 -10.17
N ASN A 30 -4.27 -10.19 -10.28
CA ASN A 30 -5.70 -10.13 -9.97
C ASN A 30 -5.94 -9.78 -8.51
N ARG A 31 -5.21 -10.40 -7.59
CA ARG A 31 -5.32 -10.11 -6.14
C ARG A 31 -4.88 -8.70 -5.79
N LEU A 32 -3.80 -8.21 -6.39
CA LEU A 32 -3.40 -6.80 -6.24
C LEU A 32 -4.48 -5.85 -6.76
N LEU A 33 -5.12 -6.13 -7.91
CA LEU A 33 -6.16 -5.28 -8.48
C LEU A 33 -7.41 -5.14 -7.59
N GLU A 34 -7.65 -6.04 -6.63
CA GLU A 34 -8.73 -5.87 -5.66
C GLU A 34 -8.53 -4.66 -4.74
N LEU A 35 -7.28 -4.23 -4.56
CA LEU A 35 -6.95 -3.00 -3.84
C LEU A 35 -7.23 -1.72 -4.65
N GLU A 36 -7.36 -1.80 -5.98
CA GLU A 36 -7.42 -0.62 -6.88
C GLU A 36 -8.55 0.37 -6.52
N VAL A 37 -9.66 -0.15 -5.99
CA VAL A 37 -10.82 0.70 -5.66
C VAL A 37 -10.59 1.49 -4.37
N ARG A 38 -9.96 0.88 -3.36
CA ARG A 38 -9.84 1.45 -2.01
C ARG A 38 -8.48 2.09 -1.75
N CYS A 39 -7.46 1.66 -2.46
CA CYS A 39 -6.08 1.96 -2.13
C CYS A 39 -5.35 2.66 -3.27
N VAL A 40 -4.29 3.36 -2.88
CA VAL A 40 -3.35 4.01 -3.78
C VAL A 40 -1.93 3.79 -3.27
N LEU A 41 -0.97 3.77 -4.18
CA LEU A 41 0.45 3.60 -3.85
C LEU A 41 1.18 4.93 -3.93
N THR A 42 1.95 5.25 -2.90
CA THR A 42 2.85 6.42 -2.88
C THR A 42 4.30 5.98 -2.89
N ARG A 43 5.06 6.43 -3.90
CA ARG A 43 6.49 6.10 -4.07
C ARG A 43 7.34 6.85 -3.06
N ARG A 44 8.10 6.09 -2.29
CA ARG A 44 9.22 6.58 -1.48
C ARG A 44 10.52 6.54 -2.29
N GLN A 45 10.73 5.44 -3.00
CA GLN A 45 11.83 5.24 -3.94
C GLN A 45 11.27 4.63 -5.24
N GLU A 46 12.14 4.36 -6.22
CA GLU A 46 11.74 3.77 -7.51
C GLU A 46 10.98 2.45 -7.32
N ASN A 47 11.47 1.63 -6.39
CA ASN A 47 11.02 0.28 -6.10
C ASN A 47 10.30 0.12 -4.74
N ILE A 48 10.13 1.18 -3.95
CA ILE A 48 9.51 1.12 -2.62
C ILE A 48 8.26 2.00 -2.61
N LEU A 49 7.10 1.39 -2.36
CA LEU A 49 5.80 2.02 -2.43
C LEU A 49 4.95 1.72 -1.20
N ASP A 50 4.46 2.78 -0.55
CA ASP A 50 3.57 2.70 0.60
C ASP A 50 2.09 2.66 0.14
N LEU A 51 1.31 1.73 0.70
CA LEU A 51 -0.10 1.52 0.40
C LEU A 51 -0.98 2.31 1.37
N LYS A 52 -1.81 3.19 0.82
CA LYS A 52 -2.69 4.11 1.57
C LYS A 52 -4.12 4.03 1.09
N HIS A 53 -5.06 4.52 1.90
CA HIS A 53 -6.45 4.67 1.46
C HIS A 53 -6.57 5.82 0.44
N VAL A 54 -7.37 5.64 -0.59
CA VAL A 54 -7.51 6.63 -1.68
C VAL A 54 -8.14 7.95 -1.24
N GLU A 55 -8.95 7.91 -0.18
CA GLU A 55 -9.56 9.11 0.40
C GLU A 55 -8.71 9.77 1.49
N HIS A 56 -7.51 9.23 1.78
CA HIS A 56 -6.57 9.76 2.78
C HIS A 56 -7.21 9.98 4.17
N THR A 57 -8.03 9.02 4.60
CA THR A 57 -8.74 9.04 5.89
C THR A 57 -7.76 9.16 7.05
N GLN A 58 -7.98 10.15 7.92
CA GLN A 58 -7.16 10.38 9.10
C GLN A 58 -7.87 9.87 10.36
N TYR A 59 -7.08 9.43 11.33
CA TYR A 59 -7.54 8.84 12.59
C TYR A 59 -6.92 9.57 13.76
N ASN A 60 -7.72 9.79 14.81
CA ASN A 60 -7.23 10.38 16.06
C ASN A 60 -6.21 9.45 16.72
N CYS A 61 -5.00 9.97 16.95
CA CYS A 61 -4.01 9.29 17.76
C CYS A 61 -4.25 9.65 19.22
N ASP A 62 -5.18 8.96 19.89
CA ASP A 62 -5.41 9.14 21.34
C ASP A 62 -4.29 8.44 22.13
N LEU A 63 -3.10 9.06 22.14
CA LEU A 63 -2.01 8.72 23.04
C LEU A 63 -2.04 9.68 24.24
N ASN A 64 -2.91 9.41 25.22
CA ASN A 64 -2.83 9.90 26.60
C ASN A 64 -2.20 11.30 26.81
N SER A 65 -2.70 12.34 26.14
CA SER A 65 -2.35 13.71 26.50
C SER A 65 -3.34 14.20 27.56
N GLU A 66 -2.98 14.05 28.84
CA GLU A 66 -3.68 14.72 29.96
C GLU A 66 -3.61 16.25 29.87
N ASP A 67 -2.82 16.80 28.94
CA ASP A 67 -2.82 18.21 28.58
C ASP A 67 -3.51 18.40 27.23
N GLY A 68 -4.49 19.31 27.18
CA GLY A 68 -5.34 19.58 26.03
C GLY A 68 -4.64 20.24 24.84
N SER A 69 -3.63 19.60 24.27
CA SER A 69 -2.95 20.01 23.04
C SER A 69 -3.28 19.04 21.90
N ASN A 70 -4.03 19.56 20.92
CA ASN A 70 -4.21 19.09 19.54
C ASN A 70 -4.12 17.57 19.30
N SER A 71 -5.27 16.93 19.12
CA SER A 71 -5.36 15.58 18.54
C SER A 71 -4.61 15.55 17.20
N GLU A 72 -3.46 14.88 17.15
CA GLU A 72 -2.73 14.65 15.90
C GLU A 72 -3.46 13.57 15.09
N GLU A 73 -4.27 14.00 14.13
CA GLU A 73 -4.92 13.11 13.18
C GLU A 73 -3.89 12.59 12.15
N LYS A 74 -3.72 11.27 12.07
CA LYS A 74 -2.77 10.63 11.15
C LYS A 74 -3.47 9.65 10.21
N GLU A 75 -2.99 9.61 8.96
CA GLU A 75 -3.42 8.62 7.97
C GLU A 75 -2.72 7.28 8.20
N TYR A 76 -3.45 6.17 8.06
CA TYR A 76 -2.84 4.84 8.09
C TYR A 76 -2.17 4.47 6.77
N VAL A 77 -0.98 3.89 6.89
CA VAL A 77 -0.31 3.12 5.84
C VAL A 77 -0.57 1.64 6.11
N TYR A 78 -1.21 0.96 5.16
CA TYR A 78 -1.68 -0.43 5.31
C TYR A 78 -0.65 -1.47 4.86
N GLY A 79 0.47 -1.04 4.29
CA GLY A 79 1.56 -1.92 3.87
C GLY A 79 2.59 -1.15 3.07
N GLN A 80 3.76 -1.75 2.87
CA GLN A 80 4.78 -1.25 1.97
C GLN A 80 5.25 -2.38 1.07
N PHE A 81 5.12 -2.16 -0.23
CA PHE A 81 5.57 -3.08 -1.26
C PHE A 81 6.95 -2.66 -1.76
N ILE A 82 7.82 -3.65 -1.88
CA ILE A 82 9.17 -3.50 -2.39
C ILE A 82 9.31 -4.44 -3.58
N VAL A 83 9.79 -3.95 -4.72
CA VAL A 83 10.00 -4.78 -5.92
C VAL A 83 11.48 -4.77 -6.31
N ILE A 84 12.15 -5.90 -6.20
CA ILE A 84 13.55 -6.05 -6.60
C ILE A 84 13.68 -7.25 -7.51
N ASP A 85 14.35 -7.05 -8.65
CA ASP A 85 14.52 -8.07 -9.70
C ASP A 85 13.18 -8.72 -10.08
N ASP A 86 12.16 -7.88 -10.27
CA ASP A 86 10.78 -8.27 -10.61
C ASP A 86 10.08 -9.17 -9.56
N VAL A 87 10.64 -9.30 -8.35
CA VAL A 87 10.06 -10.03 -7.22
C VAL A 87 9.42 -9.07 -6.23
N LEU A 88 8.17 -9.37 -5.83
CA LEU A 88 7.41 -8.60 -4.85
C LEU A 88 7.75 -9.03 -3.41
N TYR A 89 7.92 -8.04 -2.54
CA TYR A 89 8.12 -8.22 -1.10
C TYR A 89 7.19 -7.32 -0.29
N PHE A 90 6.80 -7.81 0.89
CA PHE A 90 6.07 -7.06 1.90
C PHE A 90 7.01 -6.66 3.03
N SER A 91 7.08 -5.36 3.34
CA SER A 91 7.94 -4.82 4.39
C SER A 91 7.38 -5.01 5.80
N ASP A 92 8.26 -5.10 6.80
CA ASP A 92 7.90 -5.05 8.23
C ASP A 92 7.58 -3.62 8.70
N LYS A 93 8.08 -2.62 7.96
CA LYS A 93 7.96 -1.20 8.29
C LYS A 93 7.43 -0.38 7.14
N CYS A 94 6.58 0.57 7.46
CA CYS A 94 6.03 1.57 6.57
C CYS A 94 6.63 2.96 6.88
N VAL A 95 6.30 3.94 6.03
CA VAL A 95 6.59 5.35 6.35
C VAL A 95 5.79 5.81 7.57
N GLU A 96 6.47 6.48 8.50
CA GLU A 96 5.86 7.13 9.67
C GLU A 96 6.37 8.57 9.79
N ASN A 97 5.48 9.52 10.04
CA ASN A 97 5.83 10.93 10.32
C ASN A 97 4.70 11.63 11.11
N SER A 98 4.70 12.97 11.10
CA SER A 98 3.66 13.77 11.77
C SER A 98 2.25 13.59 11.19
N SER A 99 2.12 13.10 9.96
CA SER A 99 0.84 13.03 9.23
C SER A 99 0.42 11.60 8.86
N VAL A 100 1.34 10.63 8.93
CA VAL A 100 1.06 9.22 8.63
C VAL A 100 1.66 8.28 9.67
N MET A 101 0.99 7.16 9.88
CA MET A 101 1.44 6.09 10.78
C MET A 101 1.18 4.71 10.18
N GLN A 102 1.96 3.71 10.62
CA GLN A 102 1.75 2.33 10.21
C GLN A 102 0.47 1.76 10.82
N SER A 103 -0.32 1.07 10.01
CA SER A 103 -1.45 0.29 10.51
C SER A 103 -0.93 -0.94 11.28
N PRO A 104 -1.50 -1.29 12.45
CA PRO A 104 -1.11 -2.49 13.19
C PRO A 104 -1.20 -3.79 12.37
N ILE A 105 -2.03 -3.81 11.31
CA ILE A 105 -2.17 -4.96 10.42
C ILE A 105 -0.85 -5.33 9.72
N VAL A 106 0.02 -4.35 9.44
CA VAL A 106 1.30 -4.56 8.75
C VAL A 106 2.17 -5.53 9.54
N THR A 107 2.29 -5.29 10.85
CA THR A 107 3.05 -6.16 11.75
C THR A 107 2.44 -7.56 11.83
N SER A 108 1.11 -7.65 11.89
CA SER A 108 0.40 -8.94 11.91
C SER A 108 0.64 -9.75 10.63
N ILE A 109 0.51 -9.10 9.46
CA ILE A 109 0.75 -9.73 8.15
C ILE A 109 2.19 -10.20 8.08
N PHE A 110 3.16 -9.32 8.35
CA PHE A 110 4.57 -9.64 8.23
C PHE A 110 4.97 -10.83 9.11
N ASN A 111 4.46 -10.90 10.34
CA ASN A 111 4.75 -11.99 11.25
C ASN A 111 4.12 -13.32 10.84
N ALA A 112 2.96 -13.30 10.18
CA ALA A 112 2.26 -14.49 9.72
C ALA A 112 2.80 -15.05 8.39
N LEU A 113 3.53 -14.24 7.60
CA LEU A 113 4.15 -14.74 6.39
C LEU A 113 5.28 -15.71 6.71
N ASP A 114 5.15 -16.95 6.24
CA ASP A 114 6.23 -17.93 6.25
C ASP A 114 7.17 -17.63 5.08
N GLY A 115 8.42 -17.26 5.37
CA GLY A 115 9.39 -16.94 4.34
C GLY A 115 10.67 -16.34 4.90
N ASP A 116 11.75 -16.49 4.13
CA ASP A 116 13.04 -15.90 4.47
C ASP A 116 12.93 -14.38 4.49
N VAL A 117 13.48 -13.80 5.55
CA VAL A 117 13.54 -12.35 5.71
C VAL A 117 14.70 -11.83 4.87
N MET A 118 14.36 -11.05 3.85
CA MET A 118 15.34 -10.27 3.10
C MET A 118 15.55 -8.93 3.79
N ILE A 119 16.81 -8.51 3.89
CA ILE A 119 17.19 -7.21 4.43
C ILE A 119 17.48 -6.31 3.23
N PHE A 120 16.74 -5.22 3.15
CA PHE A 120 16.94 -4.13 2.19
C PHE A 120 17.69 -2.98 2.87
N ASP A 121 17.68 -1.80 2.26
CA ASP A 121 18.42 -0.62 2.73
C ASP A 121 18.03 -0.22 4.18
N GLU A 122 19.03 0.19 4.96
CA GLU A 122 18.90 0.80 6.30
C GLU A 122 17.79 0.22 7.21
N ASP A 123 17.82 -1.09 7.45
CA ASP A 123 16.92 -1.83 8.37
C ASP A 123 15.50 -2.12 7.86
N ILE A 124 15.21 -1.94 6.57
CA ILE A 124 13.95 -2.39 5.99
C ILE A 124 14.01 -3.90 5.78
N LYS A 125 13.12 -4.66 6.43
CA LYS A 125 13.02 -6.11 6.25
C LYS A 125 11.80 -6.39 5.40
N GLY A 126 11.92 -7.29 4.43
CA GLY A 126 10.76 -7.76 3.69
C GLY A 126 10.73 -9.26 3.52
N LYS A 127 9.52 -9.79 3.40
CA LYS A 127 9.25 -11.19 3.06
C LYS A 127 8.65 -11.26 1.67
N LYS A 128 9.04 -12.27 0.91
CA LYS A 128 8.57 -12.46 -0.45
C LYS A 128 7.06 -12.70 -0.48
N ILE A 129 6.40 -12.07 -1.44
CA ILE A 129 5.01 -12.34 -1.79
C ILE A 129 4.98 -13.18 -3.07
N ASP A 130 4.22 -14.26 -3.05
CA ASP A 130 3.95 -15.11 -4.21
C ASP A 130 2.54 -15.71 -4.16
N ASP A 131 2.23 -16.61 -5.09
CA ASP A 131 0.91 -17.25 -5.21
C ASP A 131 0.46 -18.00 -3.96
N SER A 132 1.39 -18.41 -3.08
CA SER A 132 1.05 -19.15 -1.86
C SER A 132 0.52 -18.26 -0.74
N ASN A 133 0.85 -16.96 -0.75
CA ASN A 133 0.60 -16.07 0.39
C ASN A 133 -0.07 -14.73 0.02
N ILE A 134 -0.13 -14.38 -1.27
CA ILE A 134 -0.76 -13.12 -1.73
C ILE A 134 -2.22 -13.00 -1.25
N ASP A 135 -2.97 -14.11 -1.23
CA ASP A 135 -4.37 -14.10 -0.82
C ASP A 135 -4.52 -13.60 0.61
N TYR A 136 -3.71 -14.13 1.52
CA TYR A 136 -3.68 -13.73 2.93
C TYR A 136 -3.27 -12.26 3.11
N VAL A 137 -2.26 -11.80 2.37
CA VAL A 137 -1.79 -10.39 2.44
C VAL A 137 -2.92 -9.44 2.05
N ILE A 138 -3.56 -9.69 0.90
CA ILE A 138 -4.60 -8.81 0.36
C ILE A 138 -5.86 -8.86 1.23
N ASP A 139 -6.31 -10.04 1.66
CA ASP A 139 -7.48 -10.18 2.52
C ASP A 139 -7.27 -9.50 3.87
N SER A 140 -6.08 -9.63 4.44
CA SER A 140 -5.72 -8.98 5.71
C SER A 140 -5.77 -7.45 5.58
N ILE A 141 -5.24 -6.89 4.49
CA ILE A 141 -5.32 -5.45 4.22
C ILE A 141 -6.77 -5.01 4.06
N LEU A 142 -7.55 -5.69 3.21
CA LEU A 142 -8.94 -5.33 2.93
C LEU A 142 -9.87 -5.49 4.15
N SER A 143 -9.51 -6.34 5.11
CA SER A 143 -10.27 -6.53 6.36
C SER A 143 -10.25 -5.31 7.27
N VAL A 144 -9.22 -4.47 7.19
CA VAL A 144 -9.06 -3.27 8.01
C VAL A 144 -9.13 -1.98 7.20
N CYS A 145 -8.87 -2.05 5.90
CA CYS A 145 -8.96 -0.90 5.00
C CYS A 145 -10.44 -0.53 4.80
N PRO A 146 -10.87 0.68 5.18
CA PRO A 146 -12.26 1.07 5.12
C PRO A 146 -12.79 1.03 3.68
N GLU A 147 -14.09 0.84 3.56
CA GLU A 147 -14.77 1.09 2.29
C GLU A 147 -14.67 2.56 1.91
N VAL A 148 -14.58 2.82 0.60
CA VAL A 148 -14.63 4.18 0.05
C VAL A 148 -16.04 4.76 0.13
N SER A 149 -16.14 6.08 0.16
CA SER A 149 -17.44 6.76 0.16
C SER A 149 -18.28 6.44 -1.08
N GLN A 150 -19.61 6.48 -0.94
CA GLN A 150 -20.52 6.33 -2.07
C GLN A 150 -20.26 7.39 -3.16
N SER A 151 -19.93 8.62 -2.75
CA SER A 151 -19.54 9.68 -3.66
C SER A 151 -18.33 9.33 -4.51
N TYR A 152 -17.32 8.69 -3.93
CA TYR A 152 -16.15 8.23 -4.68
C TYR A 152 -16.52 7.12 -5.66
N LEU A 153 -17.33 6.14 -5.23
CA LEU A 153 -17.83 5.08 -6.11
C LEU A 153 -18.61 5.63 -7.31
N ASP A 154 -19.43 6.66 -7.10
CA ASP A 154 -20.22 7.29 -8.16
C ASP A 154 -19.33 8.04 -9.15
N ILE A 155 -18.26 8.70 -8.67
CA ILE A 155 -17.25 9.33 -9.53
C ILE A 155 -16.54 8.28 -10.39
N VAL A 156 -16.07 7.19 -9.79
CA VAL A 156 -15.35 6.11 -10.51
C VAL A 156 -16.27 5.47 -11.55
N LYS A 157 -17.52 5.15 -11.20
CA LYS A 157 -18.53 4.64 -12.15
C LYS A 157 -18.80 5.65 -13.28
N GLY A 158 -18.89 6.94 -12.95
CA GLY A 158 -19.03 8.02 -13.91
C GLY A 158 -17.87 8.11 -14.90
N MET A 159 -16.64 7.91 -14.43
CA MET A 159 -15.45 7.88 -15.30
C MET A 159 -15.44 6.65 -16.22
N LEU A 160 -15.77 5.47 -15.68
CA LEU A 160 -15.81 4.22 -16.45
C LEU A 160 -16.90 4.22 -17.54
N SER A 161 -18.05 4.83 -17.26
CA SER A 161 -19.15 4.98 -18.23
C SER A 161 -18.88 6.00 -19.32
N ARG A 162 -17.99 6.99 -19.08
CA ARG A 162 -17.58 8.02 -20.05
C ARG A 162 -16.35 7.62 -20.88
N GLY A 163 -15.65 6.55 -20.49
CA GLY A 163 -14.48 6.01 -21.19
C GLY A 163 -14.80 4.94 -22.24
N ARG A 164 -16.07 4.76 -22.58
CA ARG A 164 -16.53 3.90 -23.68
C ARG A 164 -16.96 4.73 -24.89
#